data_AF-A0A5F7ZE57-F1
#
_entry.id   AF-A0A5F7ZE57-F1
#
_cell.length_a   1.000
_cell.length_b   1.000
_cell.length_c   1.000
_cell.angle_alpha   90.00
_cell.angle_beta   90.00
_cell.angle_gamma   90.00
#
_symmetry.space_group_name_H-M   'P 1'
#
loop_
_entity.id
_entity.type
_entity.pdbx_description
1 polymer ?
#
loop_
_entity_poly.entity_id
_entity_poly.type
_entity_poly.pdbx_seq_one_letter_code
_entity_poly.pdbx_strand_id
1 'polypeptide(L)'
;MLNTVSKIRGQVKATGYPQTEGLLGDCMLKYGKELGEDSTFGNALIEVGESMKLMAEVKDSLDINVKQTFIDPLQLLQDKDLKEIGHHLKKLEGRRLDYDYKKKRVGKIPDEEVRQAVEKFEESKELAERSMFNFLENDVIVKENDLSSFEDVYFFIHACQTHLQTPGVWTGISCSHHSSLSVLAMGCRVCYSLLTHPAAHQVPW
;
A
#
# COMPACT_ATOMS: atom_id res chain seq x y z
N MET A 1 13.32 3.56 -16.69
CA MET A 1 14.50 2.67 -16.68
C MET A 1 15.51 2.96 -15.56
N LEU A 2 15.34 3.98 -14.70
CA LEU A 2 16.29 4.22 -13.58
C LEU A 2 16.12 3.28 -12.37
N ASN A 3 14.93 2.69 -12.16
CA ASN A 3 14.63 1.98 -10.91
C ASN A 3 15.20 0.57 -10.77
N THR A 4 15.51 -0.10 -11.88
CA THR A 4 16.02 -1.49 -11.90
C THR A 4 17.52 -1.53 -11.57
N VAL A 5 18.27 -0.50 -11.97
CA VAL A 5 19.72 -0.42 -11.76
C VAL A 5 20.08 -0.13 -10.28
N SER A 6 19.20 0.54 -9.52
CA SER A 6 19.42 0.78 -8.08
C SER A 6 19.43 -0.50 -7.23
N LYS A 7 18.74 -1.57 -7.65
CA LYS A 7 18.75 -2.86 -6.93
C LYS A 7 20.11 -3.57 -7.01
N ILE A 8 20.89 -3.33 -8.07
CA ILE A 8 22.21 -3.97 -8.28
C ILE A 8 23.32 -3.31 -7.43
N ARG A 9 23.12 -2.06 -6.99
CA ARG A 9 24.13 -1.28 -6.25
C ARG A 9 24.01 -1.34 -4.72
N GLY A 10 23.12 -2.16 -4.16
CA GLY A 10 22.97 -2.28 -2.70
C GLY A 10 22.49 -0.99 -2.02
N GLN A 11 21.93 -0.03 -2.77
CA GLN A 11 21.26 1.11 -2.17
C GLN A 11 19.92 0.63 -1.62
N VAL A 12 19.88 0.41 -0.30
CA VAL A 12 18.62 0.29 0.46
C VAL A 12 17.81 1.52 0.11
N LYS A 13 16.71 1.32 -0.62
CA LYS A 13 15.80 2.40 -0.99
C LYS A 13 15.08 2.79 0.29
N ALA A 14 15.58 3.80 0.98
CA ALA A 14 14.81 4.45 2.02
C ALA A 14 13.57 5.08 1.38
N THR A 15 12.42 4.97 2.03
CA THR A 15 11.13 5.52 1.59
C THR A 15 11.11 7.06 1.50
N GLY A 16 12.25 7.72 1.77
CA GLY A 16 12.40 9.17 1.80
C GLY A 16 11.89 9.81 3.09
N TYR A 17 11.21 9.02 3.93
CA TYR A 17 10.79 9.39 5.28
C TYR A 17 11.34 8.39 6.31
N PRO A 18 11.64 8.83 7.54
CA PRO A 18 12.07 7.92 8.59
C PRO A 18 10.88 7.07 9.09
N GLN A 19 11.08 5.76 9.21
CA GLN A 19 10.13 4.86 9.86
C GLN A 19 10.13 5.08 11.37
N THR A 20 8.95 4.98 11.99
CA THR A 20 8.77 5.18 13.43
C THR A 20 9.59 4.23 14.29
N GLU A 21 9.71 2.98 13.85
CA GLU A 21 10.49 1.91 14.45
C GLU A 21 11.98 2.25 14.39
N GLY A 22 12.43 2.86 13.29
CA GLY A 22 13.81 3.30 13.12
C GLY A 22 14.18 4.43 14.08
N LEU A 23 13.28 5.40 14.24
CA LEU A 23 13.44 6.50 15.21
C LEU A 23 13.44 6.00 16.66
N LEU A 24 12.56 5.03 16.97
CA LEU A 24 12.53 4.39 18.27
C LEU A 24 13.84 3.64 18.55
N GLY A 25 14.33 2.89 17.56
CA GLY A 25 15.60 2.19 17.62
C GLY A 25 16.78 3.14 17.89
N ASP A 26 16.82 4.30 17.22
CA ASP A 26 17.87 5.30 17.44
C ASP A 26 17.86 5.85 18.87
N CYS A 27 16.67 6.11 19.44
CA CYS A 27 16.53 6.52 20.84
C CYS A 27 17.00 5.43 21.81
N MET A 28 16.59 4.18 21.57
CA MET A 28 16.96 3.03 22.41
C MET A 28 18.47 2.79 22.39
N LEU A 29 19.09 2.84 21.21
CA LEU A 29 20.55 2.70 21.04
C LEU A 29 21.31 3.84 21.74
N LYS A 30 20.82 5.07 21.62
CA LYS A 30 21.44 6.23 22.25
C LYS A 30 21.42 6.12 23.77
N TYR A 31 20.23 5.99 24.36
CA TYR A 31 20.10 5.96 25.82
C TYR A 31 20.59 4.65 26.43
N GLY A 32 20.57 3.55 25.67
CA GLY A 32 21.15 2.28 26.10
C GLY A 32 22.66 2.39 26.30
N LYS A 33 23.37 3.10 25.41
CA LYS A 33 24.80 3.39 25.56
C LYS A 33 25.09 4.38 26.69
N GLU A 34 24.25 5.40 26.86
CA GLU A 34 24.41 6.39 27.94
C GLU A 34 24.23 5.78 29.34
N LEU A 35 23.46 4.68 29.47
CA LEU A 35 23.29 3.94 30.72
C LEU A 35 24.55 3.14 31.14
N GLY A 36 25.52 2.97 30.24
CA GLY A 36 26.77 2.26 30.49
C GLY A 36 26.69 0.75 30.28
N GLU A 37 27.82 0.14 29.93
CA GLU A 37 27.94 -1.30 29.61
C GLU A 37 27.66 -2.22 30.80
N ASP A 38 27.79 -1.71 32.03
CA ASP A 38 27.49 -2.43 33.26
C ASP A 38 25.97 -2.52 33.54
N SER A 39 25.16 -1.71 32.85
CA SER A 39 23.72 -1.70 33.01
C SER A 39 23.08 -2.82 32.19
N THR A 40 22.52 -3.82 32.88
CA THR A 40 21.73 -4.89 32.23
C THR A 40 20.58 -4.31 31.41
N PHE A 41 19.96 -3.23 31.89
CA PHE A 41 18.90 -2.56 31.14
C PHE A 41 19.44 -1.80 29.92
N GLY A 42 20.62 -1.17 30.02
CA GLY A 42 21.28 -0.51 28.90
C GLY A 42 21.59 -1.48 27.76
N ASN A 43 22.16 -2.64 28.08
CA ASN A 43 22.46 -3.70 27.11
C ASN A 43 21.19 -4.26 26.45
N ALA A 44 20.14 -4.53 27.24
CA ALA A 44 18.85 -4.95 26.68
C ALA A 44 18.23 -3.88 25.77
N LEU A 45 18.35 -2.59 26.13
CA LEU A 45 17.85 -1.49 25.32
C LEU A 45 18.60 -1.37 23.99
N ILE A 46 19.90 -1.65 23.98
CA ILE A 46 20.70 -1.71 22.75
C ILE A 46 20.21 -2.84 21.83
N GLU A 47 20.05 -4.06 22.35
CA GLU A 47 19.59 -5.22 21.55
C GLU A 47 18.18 -4.99 20.95
N VAL A 48 17.26 -4.43 21.73
CA VAL A 48 15.93 -4.05 21.23
C VAL A 48 16.05 -2.93 20.20
N GLY A 49 16.93 -1.96 20.43
CA GLY A 49 17.20 -0.87 19.49
C GLY A 49 17.67 -1.36 18.12
N GLU A 50 18.61 -2.30 18.07
CA GLU A 50 19.07 -2.94 16.82
C GLU A 50 17.94 -3.69 16.11
N SER A 51 17.12 -4.43 16.87
CA SER A 51 15.95 -5.13 16.35
C SER A 51 14.93 -4.18 15.73
N MET A 52 14.72 -3.01 16.34
CA MET A 52 13.83 -1.97 15.81
C MET A 52 14.38 -1.32 14.53
N LYS A 53 15.71 -1.21 14.38
CA LYS A 53 16.32 -0.75 13.12
C LYS A 53 16.07 -1.74 11.98
N LEU A 54 16.21 -3.04 12.23
CA LEU A 54 15.89 -4.07 11.23
C LEU A 54 14.40 -4.04 10.86
N MET A 55 13.51 -3.84 11.84
CA MET A 55 12.07 -3.71 11.59
C MET A 55 11.75 -2.52 10.66
N ALA A 56 12.45 -1.40 10.83
CA ALA A 56 12.33 -0.25 9.93
C ALA A 56 12.72 -0.57 8.49
N GLU A 57 13.80 -1.32 8.27
CA GLU A 57 14.25 -1.71 6.91
C GLU A 57 13.24 -2.64 6.22
N VAL A 58 12.66 -3.58 6.97
CA VAL A 58 11.63 -4.47 6.42
C VAL A 58 10.36 -3.67 6.11
N LYS A 59 9.98 -2.71 6.95
CA LYS A 59 8.84 -1.82 6.71
C LYS A 59 9.04 -0.93 5.47
N ASP A 60 10.23 -0.37 5.30
CA ASP A 60 10.60 0.36 4.08
C ASP A 60 10.47 -0.53 2.83
N SER A 61 10.93 -1.79 2.94
CA SER A 61 10.84 -2.75 1.84
C SER A 61 9.39 -3.11 1.50
N LEU A 62 8.53 -3.27 2.51
CA LEU A 62 7.10 -3.50 2.35
C LEU A 62 6.41 -2.31 1.68
N ASP A 63 6.65 -1.09 2.17
CA ASP A 63 6.07 0.13 1.61
C ASP A 63 6.42 0.27 0.12
N ILE A 64 7.67 -0.02 -0.24
CA ILE A 64 8.12 -0.01 -1.64
C ILE A 64 7.46 -1.11 -2.46
N ASN A 65 7.37 -2.33 -1.91
CA ASN A 65 6.73 -3.45 -2.61
C ASN A 65 5.28 -3.09 -2.91
N VAL A 66 4.47 -2.78 -1.90
CA VAL A 66 3.06 -2.42 -2.04
C VAL A 66 2.89 -1.25 -3.03
N LYS A 67 3.77 -0.24 -2.96
CA LYS A 67 3.72 0.85 -3.93
C LYS A 67 3.92 0.36 -5.37
N GLN A 68 4.92 -0.47 -5.62
CA GLN A 68 5.28 -0.90 -6.98
C GLN A 68 4.38 -1.99 -7.54
N THR A 69 3.88 -2.89 -6.69
CA THR A 69 3.13 -4.08 -7.10
C THR A 69 1.63 -3.86 -7.07
N PHE A 70 1.15 -2.92 -6.26
CA PHE A 70 -0.28 -2.67 -6.07
C PHE A 70 -0.68 -1.24 -6.42
N ILE A 71 -0.09 -0.23 -5.77
CA ILE A 71 -0.54 1.16 -5.91
C ILE A 71 -0.26 1.73 -7.32
N ASP A 72 0.98 1.63 -7.80
CA ASP A 72 1.38 2.18 -9.10
C ASP A 72 0.62 1.52 -10.27
N PRO A 73 0.42 0.18 -10.32
CA PRO A 73 -0.43 -0.45 -11.32
C PRO A 73 -1.89 0.01 -11.29
N LEU A 74 -2.50 0.15 -10.11
CA LEU A 74 -3.88 0.65 -9.99
C LEU A 74 -4.01 2.11 -10.45
N GLN A 75 -3.02 2.95 -10.12
CA GLN A 75 -2.98 4.33 -10.64
C GLN A 75 -2.86 4.36 -12.16
N LEU A 76 -2.04 3.48 -12.74
CA LEU A 76 -1.91 3.36 -14.19
C LEU A 76 -3.22 2.97 -14.86
N LEU A 77 -3.93 1.98 -14.30
CA LEU A 77 -5.24 1.52 -14.75
C LEU A 77 -6.26 2.67 -14.74
N GLN A 78 -6.27 3.45 -13.67
CA GLN A 78 -7.16 4.60 -13.51
C GLN A 78 -6.86 5.71 -14.52
N ASP A 79 -5.59 6.10 -14.66
CA ASP A 79 -5.17 7.25 -15.47
C ASP A 79 -5.14 6.99 -16.97
N LYS A 80 -5.10 5.71 -17.38
CA LYS A 80 -5.12 5.30 -18.78
C LYS A 80 -6.42 4.62 -19.16
N ASP A 81 -6.60 3.36 -18.79
CA ASP A 81 -7.66 2.52 -19.35
C ASP A 81 -9.05 3.04 -18.97
N LEU A 82 -9.29 3.31 -17.68
CA LEU A 82 -10.58 3.84 -17.23
C LEU A 82 -10.86 5.25 -17.78
N LYS A 83 -9.82 6.07 -17.92
CA LYS A 83 -9.94 7.42 -18.48
C LYS A 83 -10.26 7.39 -19.98
N GLU A 84 -9.65 6.48 -20.74
CA GLU A 84 -9.90 6.27 -22.17
C GLU A 84 -11.30 5.72 -22.42
N ILE A 85 -11.73 4.72 -21.64
CA ILE A 85 -13.12 4.20 -21.67
C ILE A 85 -14.09 5.35 -21.37
N GLY A 86 -13.83 6.14 -20.33
CA GLY A 86 -14.64 7.31 -20.00
C GLY A 86 -14.73 8.32 -21.15
N HIS A 87 -13.64 8.54 -21.89
CA HIS A 87 -13.64 9.40 -23.07
C HIS A 87 -14.51 8.84 -24.20
N HIS A 88 -14.39 7.54 -24.51
CA HIS A 88 -15.22 6.90 -25.53
C HIS A 88 -16.70 6.93 -25.18
N LEU A 89 -17.07 6.63 -23.93
CA LEU A 89 -18.46 6.68 -23.47
C LEU A 89 -19.05 8.08 -23.57
N LYS A 90 -18.30 9.12 -23.17
CA LYS A 90 -18.74 10.51 -23.29
C LYS A 90 -18.96 10.92 -24.76
N LYS A 91 -18.07 10.47 -25.66
CA LYS A 91 -18.20 10.73 -27.10
C LYS A 91 -19.41 9.99 -27.69
N LEU A 92 -19.62 8.74 -27.30
CA LEU A 92 -20.77 7.92 -27.70
C LEU A 92 -22.08 8.57 -27.26
N GLU A 93 -22.17 9.06 -26.03
CA GLU A 93 -23.36 9.75 -25.53
C GLU A 93 -23.69 10.99 -26.37
N GLY A 94 -22.68 11.80 -26.72
CA GLY A 94 -22.86 12.94 -27.60
C GLY A 94 -23.37 12.55 -29.00
N ARG A 95 -22.84 11.47 -29.60
CA ARG A 95 -23.30 10.96 -30.90
C ARG A 95 -24.71 10.39 -30.84
N ARG A 96 -25.06 9.70 -29.76
CA ARG A 96 -26.41 9.18 -29.51
C ARG A 96 -27.43 10.31 -29.51
N LEU A 97 -27.12 11.40 -28.80
CA LEU A 97 -28.00 12.57 -28.72
C LEU A 97 -28.15 13.28 -30.09
N ASP A 98 -27.08 13.42 -30.87
CA ASP A 98 -27.14 13.98 -32.24
C ASP A 98 -27.98 13.11 -33.18
N TYR A 99 -27.79 11.79 -33.12
CA TYR A 99 -28.60 10.85 -33.89
C TYR A 99 -30.08 10.91 -33.48
N ASP A 100 -30.39 10.89 -32.18
CA ASP A 100 -31.76 10.98 -31.67
C ASP A 100 -32.44 12.29 -32.11
N TYR A 101 -31.70 13.40 -32.13
CA TYR A 101 -32.18 14.69 -32.60
C TYR A 101 -32.53 14.66 -34.10
N LYS A 102 -31.61 14.15 -34.94
CA LYS A 102 -31.79 14.09 -36.41
C LYS A 102 -32.86 13.08 -36.82
N LYS A 103 -32.91 11.93 -36.15
CA LYS A 103 -33.94 10.89 -36.38
C LYS A 103 -35.35 11.42 -36.21
N LYS A 104 -35.59 12.28 -35.22
CA LYS A 104 -36.90 12.93 -35.00
C LYS A 104 -37.28 13.93 -36.10
N ARG A 105 -36.35 14.30 -36.97
CA ARG A 105 -36.52 15.30 -38.04
C ARG A 105 -36.42 14.71 -39.45
N VAL A 106 -36.45 13.38 -39.59
CA VAL A 106 -36.51 12.70 -40.90
C VAL A 106 -37.63 13.31 -41.76
N GLY A 107 -37.32 13.61 -43.02
CA GLY A 107 -38.20 14.34 -43.95
C GLY A 107 -38.15 15.88 -43.84
N LYS A 108 -37.46 16.44 -42.82
CA LYS A 108 -37.20 17.89 -42.67
C LYS A 108 -35.73 18.26 -42.83
N ILE A 109 -34.83 17.27 -42.81
CA ILE A 109 -33.39 17.42 -43.02
C ILE A 109 -32.96 16.41 -44.09
N PRO A 110 -31.84 16.65 -44.80
CA PRO A 110 -31.33 15.75 -45.82
C PRO A 110 -31.09 14.34 -45.26
N ASP A 111 -31.52 13.31 -45.99
CA ASP A 111 -31.34 11.91 -45.56
C ASP A 111 -29.87 11.56 -45.35
N GLU A 112 -28.97 12.18 -46.12
CA GLU A 112 -27.51 11.99 -45.96
C GLU A 112 -27.01 12.47 -44.60
N GLU A 113 -27.58 13.53 -44.02
CA GLU A 113 -27.20 13.99 -42.68
C GLU A 113 -27.65 13.02 -41.59
N VAL A 114 -28.81 12.38 -41.78
CA VAL A 114 -29.32 11.34 -40.87
C VAL A 114 -28.44 10.09 -40.99
N ARG A 115 -28.11 9.69 -42.22
CA ARG A 115 -27.23 8.54 -42.51
C ARG A 115 -25.86 8.70 -41.87
N GLN A 116 -25.24 9.87 -42.01
CA GLN A 116 -23.95 10.17 -41.37
C GLN A 116 -24.02 10.18 -39.83
N ALA A 117 -25.16 10.57 -39.25
CA ALA A 117 -25.33 10.54 -37.80
C ALA A 117 -25.42 9.10 -37.27
N VAL A 118 -26.07 8.20 -38.02
CA VAL A 118 -26.10 6.77 -37.72
C VAL A 118 -24.69 6.17 -37.79
N GLU A 119 -23.97 6.38 -38.89
CA GLU A 119 -22.62 5.84 -39.07
C GLU A 119 -21.68 6.29 -37.93
N LYS A 120 -21.66 7.59 -37.60
CA LYS A 120 -20.82 8.11 -36.50
C LYS A 120 -21.22 7.58 -35.12
N PHE A 121 -22.51 7.30 -34.91
CA PHE A 121 -23.00 6.70 -33.66
C PHE A 121 -22.55 5.24 -33.56
N GLU A 122 -22.71 4.45 -34.62
CA GLU A 122 -22.30 3.05 -34.68
C GLU A 122 -20.79 2.90 -34.52
N GLU A 123 -19.98 3.72 -35.23
CA GLU A 123 -18.53 3.74 -35.07
C GLU A 123 -18.10 4.05 -33.63
N SER A 124 -18.75 5.04 -33.00
CA SER A 124 -18.43 5.41 -31.61
C SER A 124 -18.87 4.35 -30.61
N LYS A 125 -19.95 3.61 -30.93
CA LYS A 125 -20.46 2.51 -30.12
C LYS A 125 -19.49 1.34 -30.15
N GLU A 126 -19.09 0.92 -31.35
CA GLU A 126 -18.14 -0.19 -31.54
C GLU A 126 -16.80 0.09 -30.85
N LEU A 127 -16.32 1.34 -30.94
CA LEU A 127 -15.07 1.75 -30.28
C LEU A 127 -15.17 1.67 -28.75
N ALA A 128 -16.28 2.16 -28.17
CA ALA A 128 -16.50 2.09 -26.73
C ALA A 128 -16.64 0.63 -26.25
N GLU A 129 -17.40 -0.20 -26.98
CA GLU A 129 -17.59 -1.61 -26.67
C GLU A 129 -16.27 -2.39 -26.72
N ARG A 130 -15.45 -2.16 -27.76
CA ARG A 130 -14.14 -2.82 -27.89
C ARG A 130 -13.18 -2.41 -26.76
N SER A 131 -13.16 -1.13 -26.40
CA SER A 131 -12.33 -0.62 -25.30
C SER A 131 -12.74 -1.25 -23.95
N MET A 132 -14.05 -1.33 -23.68
CA MET A 132 -14.57 -2.01 -22.48
C MET A 132 -14.28 -3.51 -22.48
N PHE A 133 -14.41 -4.17 -23.63
CA PHE A 133 -14.14 -5.61 -23.75
C PHE A 133 -12.67 -5.92 -23.46
N ASN A 134 -11.75 -5.17 -24.10
CA ASN A 134 -10.32 -5.33 -23.88
C ASN A 134 -9.95 -5.13 -22.40
N PHE A 135 -10.56 -4.15 -21.73
CA PHE A 135 -10.34 -3.93 -20.29
C PHE A 135 -10.78 -5.14 -19.45
N LEU A 136 -11.99 -5.65 -19.69
CA LEU A 136 -12.52 -6.80 -18.94
C LEU A 136 -11.76 -8.11 -19.20
N GLU A 137 -11.21 -8.29 -20.40
CA GLU A 137 -10.42 -9.47 -20.76
C GLU A 137 -9.03 -9.45 -20.10
N ASN A 138 -8.42 -8.26 -19.97
CA ASN A 138 -7.10 -8.10 -19.34
C ASN A 138 -7.14 -8.10 -17.79
N ASP A 139 -8.29 -7.80 -17.17
CA ASP A 139 -8.47 -7.76 -15.71
C ASP A 139 -8.29 -9.13 -15.00
N VAL A 140 -8.26 -10.24 -15.74
CA VAL A 140 -7.96 -11.57 -15.19
C VAL A 140 -6.53 -11.66 -14.64
N ILE A 141 -5.59 -10.87 -15.18
CA ILE A 141 -4.16 -10.92 -14.80
C ILE A 141 -3.86 -10.12 -13.52
N VAL A 142 -4.63 -9.06 -13.24
CA VAL A 142 -4.45 -8.21 -12.05
C VAL A 142 -4.90 -8.95 -10.78
N LYS A 143 -5.97 -9.76 -10.87
CA LYS A 143 -6.50 -10.49 -9.70
C LYS A 143 -5.58 -11.54 -9.09
N GLU A 144 -4.70 -12.17 -9.87
CA GLU A 144 -3.78 -13.20 -9.34
C GLU A 144 -2.50 -12.62 -8.72
N ASN A 145 -2.07 -11.41 -9.11
CA ASN A 145 -0.86 -10.80 -8.56
C ASN A 145 -1.13 -9.98 -7.29
N ASP A 146 -2.33 -9.38 -7.13
CA ASP A 146 -2.65 -8.47 -6.02
C ASP A 146 -2.71 -9.16 -4.64
N LEU A 147 -3.09 -10.44 -4.58
CA LEU A 147 -3.21 -11.18 -3.30
C LEU A 147 -1.87 -11.51 -2.66
N SER A 148 -0.79 -11.61 -3.45
CA SER A 148 0.56 -11.88 -2.92
C SER A 148 1.09 -10.74 -2.04
N SER A 149 0.72 -9.49 -2.37
CA SER A 149 1.11 -8.32 -1.57
C SER A 149 0.48 -8.31 -0.17
N PHE A 150 -0.73 -8.88 -0.04
CA PHE A 150 -1.37 -9.05 1.27
C PHE A 150 -0.68 -10.14 2.09
N GLU A 151 -0.28 -11.25 1.47
CA GLU A 151 0.51 -12.30 2.14
C GLU A 151 1.85 -11.77 2.65
N ASP A 152 2.52 -10.87 1.91
CA ASP A 152 3.76 -10.21 2.34
C ASP A 152 3.56 -9.33 3.59
N VAL A 153 2.41 -8.62 3.69
CA VAL A 153 2.04 -7.87 4.90
C VAL A 153 1.81 -8.81 6.09
N TYR A 154 1.12 -9.93 5.87
CA TYR A 154 0.93 -10.95 6.92
C TYR A 154 2.26 -11.56 7.37
N PHE A 155 3.15 -11.86 6.42
CA PHE A 155 4.48 -12.36 6.71
C PHE A 155 5.31 -11.32 7.48
N PHE A 156 5.19 -10.03 7.15
CA PHE A 156 5.82 -8.94 7.90
C PHE A 156 5.33 -8.88 9.35
N ILE A 157 4.02 -8.92 9.58
CA ILE A 157 3.43 -8.93 10.92
C ILE A 157 3.91 -10.15 11.70
N HIS A 158 3.95 -11.32 11.06
CA HIS A 158 4.43 -12.56 11.67
C HIS A 158 5.94 -12.52 11.98
N ALA A 159 6.77 -11.99 11.08
CA ALA A 159 8.20 -11.80 11.31
C ALA A 159 8.45 -10.84 12.50
N CYS A 160 7.69 -9.75 12.59
CA CYS A 160 7.74 -8.83 13.73
C CYS A 160 7.38 -9.53 15.04
N GLN A 161 6.30 -10.34 15.05
CA GLN A 161 5.92 -11.13 16.22
C GLN A 161 7.02 -12.13 16.62
N THR A 162 7.63 -12.81 15.66
CA THR A 162 8.64 -13.84 15.92
C THR A 162 9.94 -13.23 16.47
N HIS A 163 10.41 -12.10 15.92
CA HIS A 163 11.61 -11.40 16.42
C HIS A 163 11.41 -10.75 17.79
N LEU A 164 10.22 -10.24 18.11
CA LEU A 164 9.91 -9.74 19.45
C LEU A 164 9.74 -10.87 20.49
N GLN A 165 9.50 -12.11 20.04
CA GLN A 165 9.29 -13.28 20.90
C GLN A 165 10.50 -14.22 21.01
N THR A 166 11.63 -13.95 20.34
CA THR A 166 12.82 -14.82 20.44
C THR A 166 13.30 -14.92 21.90
N PRO A 167 13.32 -16.13 22.50
CA PRO A 167 13.61 -16.33 23.92
C PRO A 167 15.01 -15.89 24.36
N GLY A 168 15.96 -15.77 23.43
CA GLY A 168 17.36 -15.45 23.73
C GLY A 168 17.63 -14.01 24.20
N VAL A 169 16.70 -13.07 24.00
CA VAL A 169 16.82 -11.67 24.43
C VAL A 169 16.39 -11.49 25.91
N TRP A 170 15.65 -12.46 26.47
CA TRP A 170 15.06 -12.35 27.80
C TRP A 170 15.65 -13.34 28.83
N THR A 171 16.46 -14.30 28.40
CA THR A 171 17.05 -15.34 29.26
C THR A 171 18.16 -14.84 30.21
N GLY A 172 18.67 -13.62 29.99
CA GLY A 172 19.64 -12.97 30.88
C GLY A 172 19.03 -12.28 32.10
N ILE A 173 17.71 -12.10 32.16
CA ILE A 173 17.02 -11.49 33.30
C ILE A 173 16.66 -12.60 34.31
N SER A 174 17.67 -13.24 34.91
CA SER A 174 17.43 -14.08 36.08
C SER A 174 17.03 -13.15 37.24
N CYS A 175 15.72 -12.97 37.39
CA CYS A 175 15.10 -12.13 38.41
C CYS A 175 15.50 -12.59 39.82
N SER A 176 16.24 -11.76 40.55
CA SER A 176 16.37 -11.90 42.01
C SER A 176 15.28 -11.16 42.79
N HIS A 177 14.33 -10.45 42.15
CA HIS A 177 13.22 -9.81 42.86
C HIS A 177 11.90 -9.93 42.08
N HIS A 178 11.01 -10.76 42.63
CA HIS A 178 9.73 -11.23 42.08
C HIS A 178 8.59 -10.18 42.08
N SER A 179 8.92 -8.88 41.94
CA SER A 179 7.95 -7.79 42.09
C SER A 179 7.97 -6.73 40.98
N SER A 180 8.94 -6.76 40.05
CA SER A 180 9.03 -5.76 38.96
C SER A 180 8.64 -6.29 37.56
N LEU A 181 8.38 -7.60 37.43
CA LEU A 181 8.03 -8.25 36.15
C LEU A 181 6.64 -7.86 35.60
N SER A 182 5.75 -7.31 36.44
CA SER A 182 4.42 -6.91 36.00
C SER A 182 4.44 -5.69 35.07
N VAL A 183 5.40 -4.77 35.26
CA VAL A 183 5.44 -3.49 34.54
C VAL A 183 5.99 -3.64 33.11
N LEU A 184 6.99 -4.49 32.89
CA LEU A 184 7.54 -4.77 31.55
C LEU A 184 6.63 -5.67 30.72
N ALA A 185 5.98 -6.67 31.33
CA ALA A 185 4.96 -7.48 30.65
C ALA A 185 3.72 -6.64 30.30
N MET A 186 3.37 -5.65 31.14
CA MET A 186 2.34 -4.66 30.81
C MET A 186 2.79 -3.71 29.70
N GLY A 187 4.04 -3.25 29.67
CA GLY A 187 4.56 -2.40 28.59
C GLY A 187 4.49 -3.08 27.21
N CYS A 188 4.83 -4.36 27.13
CA CYS A 188 4.72 -5.14 25.89
C CYS A 188 3.26 -5.36 25.47
N ARG A 189 2.34 -5.58 26.43
CA ARG A 189 0.89 -5.65 26.14
C ARG A 189 0.28 -4.30 25.76
N VAL A 190 0.73 -3.19 26.34
CA VAL A 190 0.24 -1.84 26.04
C VAL A 190 0.71 -1.39 24.65
N CYS A 191 1.97 -1.66 24.27
CA CYS A 191 2.42 -1.46 22.89
C CYS A 191 1.64 -2.35 21.90
N TYR A 192 1.37 -3.61 22.27
CA TYR A 192 0.55 -4.51 21.45
C TYR A 192 -0.89 -4.02 21.29
N SER A 193 -1.52 -3.50 22.35
CA SER A 193 -2.88 -2.92 22.28
C SER A 193 -2.95 -1.61 21.49
N LEU A 194 -1.90 -0.78 21.53
CA LEU A 194 -1.81 0.46 20.75
C LEU A 194 -1.57 0.22 19.25
N LEU A 195 -0.85 -0.86 18.91
CA LEU A 195 -0.54 -1.22 17.51
C LEU A 195 -1.66 -2.01 16.82
N THR A 196 -2.55 -2.67 17.56
CA THR A 196 -3.58 -3.56 17.00
C THR A 196 -5.00 -2.96 16.95
N HIS A 197 -5.26 -1.81 17.58
CA HIS A 197 -6.57 -1.13 17.55
C HIS A 197 -6.43 0.39 17.27
N PRO A 198 -6.55 0.86 16.02
CA PRO A 198 -6.43 2.29 15.70
C PRO A 198 -7.74 3.09 15.87
N ALA A 199 -8.67 2.70 16.76
CA ALA A 199 -9.90 3.47 16.99
C ALA A 199 -10.54 3.24 18.36
N ALA A 200 -10.28 4.15 19.31
CA ALA A 200 -11.21 4.49 20.40
C ALA A 200 -10.79 5.78 21.13
N HIS A 201 -10.57 6.88 20.39
CA HIS A 201 -10.71 8.21 20.97
C HIS A 201 -12.13 8.71 20.72
N GLN A 202 -13.09 8.27 21.54
CA GLN A 202 -14.23 9.12 21.83
C GLN A 202 -13.73 10.24 22.72
N VAL A 203 -13.77 11.46 22.18
CA VAL A 203 -13.54 12.71 22.92
C VAL A 203 -14.80 12.99 23.74
N PRO A 204 -14.74 13.12 25.07
CA PRO A 204 -15.72 13.89 25.82
C PRO A 204 -15.19 15.33 26.01
N TRP A 205 -16.06 16.28 25.64
CA TRP A 205 -15.94 17.75 25.62
C TRP A 205 -15.41 18.34 24.31
#